data_AF-A0A9P5TRD0-F1
#
_entry.id   AF-A0A9P5TRD0-F1
#
_cell.length_a   1.000
_cell.length_b   1.000
_cell.length_c   1.000
_cell.angle_alpha   90.00
_cell.angle_beta   90.00
_cell.angle_gamma   90.00
#
_symmetry.space_group_name_H-M   'P 1'
#
loop_
_entity.id
_entity.type
_entity.pdbx_description
1 polymer ?
#
loop_
_entity_poly.entity_id
_entity_poly.type
_entity_poly.pdbx_seq_one_letter_code
_entity_poly.pdbx_strand_id
1 'polypeptide(L)'
;MSEDQYPYSAARTVQSSTETDALLASILAASTLDEISNIEDFVSVENYIRGHGRVNGSGKTTQGLMFWLYPTGMRGPFHESREEEIELHGTLVTIEAGVLLTDAMAKAREGLRLRGIGHLHIAKCISSGLMLVCLE
;
A
#
# COMPACT_ATOMS: atom_id res chain seq x y z
N MET A 1 -20.37 12.96 14.48
CA MET A 1 -19.65 12.65 13.23
C MET A 1 -20.29 11.39 12.71
N SER A 2 -20.86 11.39 11.50
CA SER A 2 -21.49 10.18 10.96
C SER A 2 -20.43 9.09 10.82
N GLU A 3 -20.76 7.89 11.28
CA GLU A 3 -19.97 6.68 11.08
C GLU A 3 -20.19 6.16 9.65
N ASP A 4 -20.03 7.02 8.64
CA ASP A 4 -20.02 6.58 7.24
C ASP A 4 -18.67 5.90 7.00
N GLN A 5 -18.55 4.70 7.53
CA GLN A 5 -17.37 3.87 7.43
C GLN A 5 -17.24 3.34 6.00
N TYR A 6 -16.04 3.44 5.45
CA TYR A 6 -15.72 2.82 4.18
C TYR A 6 -16.02 1.31 4.26
N PRO A 7 -16.86 0.76 3.36
CA PRO A 7 -17.47 -0.56 3.56
C PRO A 7 -16.51 -1.73 3.31
N TYR A 8 -15.30 -1.48 2.80
CA TYR A 8 -14.33 -2.53 2.47
C TYR A 8 -13.20 -2.57 3.50
N SER A 9 -12.98 -3.73 4.11
CA SER A 9 -11.86 -4.00 5.02
C SER A 9 -10.52 -4.20 4.31
N ALA A 10 -10.57 -4.47 3.01
CA ALA A 10 -9.45 -4.44 2.08
C ALA A 10 -9.99 -4.17 0.67
N ALA A 11 -9.29 -3.32 -0.09
CA ALA A 11 -9.55 -3.10 -1.51
C ALA A 11 -8.24 -3.31 -2.25
N ARG A 12 -8.22 -4.22 -3.22
CA ARG A 12 -7.03 -4.53 -4.02
C ARG A 12 -7.40 -4.51 -5.49
N THR A 13 -6.54 -3.94 -6.33
CA THR A 13 -6.64 -4.14 -7.76
C THR A 13 -6.36 -5.62 -8.07
N VAL A 14 -7.40 -6.38 -8.38
CA VAL A 14 -7.28 -7.81 -8.76
C VAL A 14 -6.99 -7.96 -10.25
N GLN A 15 -7.58 -7.10 -11.07
CA GLN A 15 -7.40 -7.07 -12.51
C GLN A 15 -7.13 -5.64 -12.98
N SER A 16 -6.18 -5.47 -13.90
CA SER A 16 -5.96 -4.17 -14.57
C SER A 16 -7.13 -3.85 -15.50
N SER A 17 -7.54 -2.59 -15.48
CA SER A 17 -8.39 -1.99 -16.51
C SER A 17 -7.72 -0.71 -16.98
N THR A 18 -8.00 -0.29 -18.22
CA THR A 18 -7.44 0.94 -18.79
C THR A 18 -7.70 2.16 -17.89
N GLU A 19 -8.89 2.26 -17.30
CA GLU A 19 -9.27 3.37 -16.42
C GLU A 19 -8.52 3.32 -15.09
N THR A 20 -8.39 2.13 -14.50
CA THR A 20 -7.67 1.95 -13.22
C THR A 20 -6.18 2.24 -13.40
N ASP A 21 -5.59 1.71 -14.47
CA ASP A 21 -4.18 1.92 -14.78
C ASP A 21 -3.90 3.40 -15.09
N ALA A 22 -4.78 4.07 -15.84
CA ALA A 22 -4.64 5.50 -16.12
C ALA A 22 -4.74 6.35 -14.85
N LEU A 23 -5.67 6.02 -13.94
CA LEU A 23 -5.78 6.72 -12.67
C LEU A 23 -4.52 6.52 -11.81
N LEU A 24 -4.05 5.29 -11.67
CA LEU A 24 -2.84 4.99 -10.89
C LEU A 24 -1.60 5.63 -11.51
N ALA A 25 -1.47 5.63 -12.83
CA ALA A 25 -0.40 6.33 -13.52
C ALA A 25 -0.47 7.85 -13.30
N SER A 26 -1.67 8.43 -13.23
CA SER A 26 -1.84 9.87 -12.93
C SER A 26 -1.43 10.22 -11.50
N ILE A 27 -1.74 9.35 -10.53
CA ILE A 27 -1.32 9.51 -9.12
C ILE A 27 0.19 9.37 -9.01
N LEU A 28 0.78 8.41 -9.73
CA LEU A 28 2.23 8.24 -9.77
C LEU A 28 2.92 9.48 -10.35
N ALA A 29 2.44 9.98 -11.48
CA ALA A 29 2.99 11.16 -12.13
C ALA A 29 2.93 12.43 -11.27
N ALA A 30 2.01 12.51 -10.30
CA ALA A 30 1.94 13.63 -9.37
C ALA A 30 3.23 13.80 -8.55
N SER A 31 4.03 12.74 -8.35
CA SER A 31 5.33 12.77 -7.66
C SER A 31 5.28 13.37 -6.25
N THR A 32 4.10 13.32 -5.60
CA THR A 32 3.84 13.88 -4.26
C THR A 32 3.86 12.82 -3.16
N LEU A 33 3.87 11.55 -3.53
CA LEU A 33 3.82 10.43 -2.60
C LEU A 33 5.20 9.82 -2.44
N ASP A 34 5.52 9.39 -1.22
CA ASP A 34 6.77 8.72 -0.93
C ASP A 34 6.86 7.38 -1.69
N GLU A 35 8.07 7.05 -2.14
CA GLU A 35 8.36 5.81 -2.86
C GLU A 35 9.34 4.97 -2.04
N ILE A 36 8.90 3.76 -1.66
CA ILE A 36 9.64 2.88 -0.77
C ILE A 36 9.89 1.55 -1.50
N SER A 37 11.15 1.12 -1.55
CA SER A 37 11.50 -0.19 -2.09
C SER A 37 11.34 -1.28 -1.04
N ASN A 38 11.18 -2.54 -1.47
CA ASN A 38 11.19 -3.70 -0.59
C ASN A 38 12.60 -4.15 -0.13
N ILE A 39 13.58 -3.23 -0.10
CA ILE A 39 14.99 -3.53 0.18
C ILE A 39 15.17 -4.11 1.57
N GLU A 40 16.23 -4.92 1.72
CA GLU A 40 16.55 -5.62 2.98
C GLU A 40 15.37 -6.43 3.52
N ASP A 41 14.65 -7.13 2.63
CA ASP A 41 13.44 -7.89 3.00
C ASP A 41 12.38 -7.02 3.70
N PHE A 42 12.02 -5.90 3.07
CA PHE A 42 11.01 -4.94 3.52
C PHE A 42 11.36 -4.18 4.81
N VAL A 43 12.60 -4.22 5.30
CA VAL A 43 13.01 -3.45 6.51
C VAL A 43 12.75 -1.95 6.33
N SER A 44 13.00 -1.39 5.14
CA SER A 44 12.69 0.03 4.87
C SER A 44 11.19 0.33 4.92
N VAL A 45 10.34 -0.60 4.49
CA VAL A 45 8.88 -0.47 4.54
C VAL A 45 8.40 -0.48 5.99
N GLU A 46 8.93 -1.39 6.82
CA GLU A 46 8.59 -1.44 8.23
C GLU A 46 8.97 -0.13 8.95
N ASN A 47 10.20 0.33 8.72
CA ASN A 47 10.69 1.58 9.29
C ASN A 47 9.85 2.78 8.85
N TYR A 48 9.47 2.81 7.57
CA TYR A 48 8.61 3.85 7.03
C TYR A 48 7.23 3.87 7.71
N ILE A 49 6.55 2.72 7.79
CA ILE A 49 5.23 2.61 8.45
C ILE A 49 5.34 2.96 9.93
N ARG A 50 6.40 2.51 10.61
CA ARG A 50 6.63 2.79 12.03
C ARG A 50 6.79 4.29 12.30
N GLY A 51 7.60 4.96 11.50
CA GLY A 51 7.87 6.41 11.62
C GLY A 51 6.69 7.28 11.19
N HIS A 52 6.23 7.12 9.95
CA HIS A 52 5.19 7.97 9.36
C HIS A 52 3.80 7.63 9.90
N GLY A 53 3.53 6.35 10.14
CA GLY A 53 2.26 5.90 10.72
C GLY A 53 2.16 6.16 12.22
N ARG A 54 3.25 6.64 12.84
CA ARG A 54 3.38 6.90 14.29
C ARG A 54 2.87 5.72 15.11
N VAL A 55 3.51 4.57 14.93
CA VAL A 55 3.12 3.34 15.62
C VAL A 55 3.26 3.51 17.13
N ASN A 56 2.18 3.28 17.86
CA ASN A 56 2.12 3.46 19.32
C ASN A 56 2.64 2.22 20.08
N GLY A 57 2.62 2.28 21.42
CA GLY A 57 3.07 1.19 22.29
C GLY A 57 2.29 -0.13 22.16
N SER A 58 1.10 -0.12 21.54
CA SER A 58 0.34 -1.36 21.23
C SER A 58 0.60 -1.89 19.82
N GLY A 59 1.56 -1.31 19.09
CA GLY A 59 1.92 -1.75 17.75
C GLY A 59 0.95 -1.31 16.65
N LYS A 60 0.03 -0.37 16.94
CA LYS A 60 -0.94 0.15 15.97
C LYS A 60 -0.51 1.49 15.39
N THR A 61 -0.76 1.70 14.11
CA THR A 61 -0.66 3.02 13.48
C THR A 61 -1.63 4.00 14.16
N THR A 62 -1.21 5.24 14.33
CA THR A 62 -2.08 6.33 14.83
C THR A 62 -2.42 7.33 13.73
N GLN A 63 -1.75 7.23 12.58
CA GLN A 63 -2.00 8.03 11.39
C GLN A 63 -2.19 7.11 10.17
N GLY A 64 -3.04 7.55 9.25
CA GLY A 64 -3.18 6.89 7.95
C GLY A 64 -1.97 7.17 7.06
N LEU A 65 -1.71 6.27 6.12
CA LEU A 65 -0.56 6.35 5.21
C LEU A 65 -0.99 6.15 3.76
N MET A 66 -0.23 6.76 2.86
CA MET A 66 -0.30 6.54 1.42
C MET A 66 1.13 6.63 0.86
N PHE A 67 1.60 5.59 0.18
CA PHE A 67 2.94 5.55 -0.41
C PHE A 67 3.01 4.52 -1.54
N TRP A 68 3.98 4.68 -2.44
CA TRP A 68 4.30 3.68 -3.46
C TRP A 68 5.28 2.66 -2.91
N LEU A 69 4.98 1.39 -3.14
CA LEU A 69 5.85 0.26 -2.84
C LEU A 69 6.33 -0.39 -4.13
N TYR A 70 7.65 -0.53 -4.31
CA TYR A 70 8.23 -1.11 -5.53
C TYR A 70 9.35 -2.14 -5.23
N PRO A 71 9.68 -3.04 -6.19
CA PRO A 71 10.75 -4.02 -6.01
C PRO A 71 12.14 -3.38 -6.02
N THR A 72 13.03 -3.90 -5.17
CA THR A 72 14.44 -3.49 -5.08
C THR A 72 15.17 -3.72 -6.39
N GLY A 73 16.11 -2.83 -6.71
CA GLY A 73 16.87 -2.87 -7.96
C GLY A 73 16.17 -2.13 -9.10
N MET A 74 14.89 -1.78 -8.92
CA MET A 74 14.17 -0.87 -9.78
C MET A 74 14.30 0.57 -9.25
N ARG A 75 14.29 1.58 -10.12
CA ARG A 75 14.51 2.99 -9.75
C ARG A 75 13.18 3.72 -9.53
N GLY A 76 12.43 3.30 -8.52
CA GLY A 76 11.05 3.77 -8.29
C GLY A 76 10.01 2.84 -8.93
N PRO A 77 8.72 3.18 -8.90
CA PRO A 77 7.60 2.36 -9.40
C PRO A 77 7.37 2.45 -10.93
N PHE A 78 8.32 3.06 -11.64
CA PHE A 78 8.42 2.98 -13.09
C PHE A 78 9.89 3.13 -13.49
N HIS A 79 10.25 2.62 -14.66
CA HIS A 79 11.54 2.91 -15.26
C HIS A 79 11.44 2.89 -16.78
N GLU A 80 12.33 3.64 -17.43
CA GLU A 80 12.50 3.57 -18.87
C GLU A 80 13.37 2.35 -19.21
N SER A 81 12.86 1.49 -20.07
CA SER A 81 13.58 0.33 -20.59
C SER A 81 14.62 0.78 -21.62
N ARG A 82 15.49 -0.14 -22.04
CA ARG A 82 16.50 0.16 -23.09
C ARG A 82 15.88 0.46 -24.46
N GLU A 83 14.61 0.16 -24.64
CA GLU A 83 13.86 0.35 -25.88
C GLU A 83 12.97 1.61 -25.83
N GLU A 84 13.22 2.53 -24.88
CA GLU A 84 12.41 3.75 -24.64
C GLU A 84 10.96 3.46 -24.23
N GLU A 85 10.64 2.22 -23.83
CA GLU A 85 9.34 1.86 -23.28
C GLU A 85 9.30 2.12 -21.76
N ILE A 86 8.20 2.69 -21.27
CA ILE A 86 7.99 2.89 -19.83
C ILE A 86 7.43 1.61 -19.21
N GLU A 87 8.22 0.97 -18.36
CA GLU A 87 7.80 -0.20 -17.60
C GLU A 87 7.27 0.21 -16.22
N LEU A 88 5.95 0.13 -16.05
CA LEU A 88 5.24 0.37 -14.81
C LEU A 88 5.30 -0.85 -13.88
N HIS A 89 5.61 -0.63 -12.59
CA HIS A 89 5.63 -1.71 -11.60
C HIS A 89 5.46 -1.19 -10.17
N GLY A 90 4.75 -1.94 -9.34
CA GLY A 90 4.61 -1.62 -7.92
C GLY A 90 3.18 -1.35 -7.50
N THR A 91 3.01 -0.96 -6.24
CA THR A 91 1.71 -0.92 -5.59
C THR A 91 1.56 0.38 -4.82
N LEU A 92 0.52 1.15 -5.11
CA LEU A 92 0.08 2.23 -4.24
C LEU A 92 -0.55 1.60 -3.01
N VAL A 93 0.07 1.78 -1.85
CA VAL A 93 -0.41 1.25 -0.57
C VAL A 93 -1.11 2.36 0.19
N THR A 94 -2.34 2.11 0.65
CA THR A 94 -3.04 2.97 1.61
C THR A 94 -3.33 2.21 2.89
N ILE A 95 -3.05 2.82 4.04
CA ILE A 95 -3.22 2.19 5.37
C ILE A 95 -4.06 3.12 6.24
N GLU A 96 -5.09 2.60 6.89
CA GLU A 96 -5.87 3.37 7.87
C GLU A 96 -5.13 3.54 9.20
N ALA A 97 -5.52 4.57 9.97
CA ALA A 97 -5.13 4.65 11.37
C ALA A 97 -5.79 3.52 12.19
N GLY A 98 -5.03 2.91 13.09
CA GLY A 98 -5.46 1.81 13.96
C GLY A 98 -5.11 0.41 13.46
N VAL A 99 -4.42 0.29 12.33
CA VAL A 99 -3.93 -0.97 11.77
C VAL A 99 -2.71 -1.46 12.57
N LEU A 100 -2.63 -2.76 12.86
CA LEU A 100 -1.44 -3.37 13.45
C LEU A 100 -0.29 -3.38 12.44
N LEU A 101 0.90 -2.98 12.88
CA LEU A 101 2.10 -2.95 12.02
C LEU A 101 2.38 -4.33 11.41
N THR A 102 2.21 -5.41 12.17
CA THR A 102 2.40 -6.79 11.70
C THR A 102 1.48 -7.12 10.52
N ASP A 103 0.21 -6.74 10.63
CA ASP A 103 -0.80 -7.01 9.60
C ASP A 103 -0.55 -6.14 8.36
N ALA A 104 -0.15 -4.88 8.57
CA ALA A 104 0.25 -4.00 7.48
C ALA A 104 1.45 -4.57 6.71
N MET A 105 2.46 -5.08 7.41
CA MET A 105 3.64 -5.69 6.80
C MET A 105 3.31 -6.97 6.04
N ALA A 106 2.47 -7.85 6.60
CA ALA A 106 2.04 -9.07 5.92
C ALA A 106 1.33 -8.74 4.59
N LYS A 107 0.35 -7.83 4.64
CA LYS A 107 -0.40 -7.41 3.45
C LYS A 107 0.46 -6.66 2.43
N ALA A 108 1.39 -5.83 2.88
CA ALA A 108 2.32 -5.13 1.97
C ALA A 108 3.22 -6.11 1.21
N ARG A 109 3.68 -7.19 1.87
CA ARG A 109 4.46 -8.25 1.24
C ARG A 109 3.65 -9.00 0.18
N GLU A 110 2.43 -9.41 0.50
CA GLU A 110 1.53 -10.09 -0.43
C GLU A 110 1.02 -9.19 -1.57
N GLY A 111 0.97 -7.88 -1.31
CA GLY A 111 0.47 -6.86 -2.21
C GLY A 111 1.49 -6.34 -3.22
N LEU A 112 2.77 -6.64 -3.05
CA LEU A 112 3.83 -6.16 -3.94
C LEU A 112 3.62 -6.68 -5.37
N ARG A 113 3.48 -5.77 -6.33
CA ARG A 113 3.47 -6.09 -7.75
C ARG A 113 4.87 -6.03 -8.33
N LEU A 114 5.27 -7.10 -9.02
CA LEU A 114 6.54 -7.18 -9.77
C LEU A 114 6.39 -6.67 -11.22
N ARG A 115 5.15 -6.57 -11.72
CA ARG A 115 4.80 -6.08 -13.06
C ARG A 115 3.48 -5.33 -12.99
N GLY A 116 3.39 -4.22 -13.72
CA GLY A 116 2.24 -3.33 -13.70
C GLY A 116 2.09 -2.60 -12.36
N ILE A 117 1.26 -1.57 -12.38
CA ILE A 117 0.88 -0.85 -11.16
C ILE A 117 -0.43 -1.40 -10.59
N GLY A 118 -0.68 -1.16 -9.31
CA GLY A 118 -1.91 -1.55 -8.64
C GLY A 118 -2.11 -0.78 -7.35
N HIS A 119 -3.24 -1.01 -6.72
CA HIS A 119 -3.56 -0.44 -5.41
C HIS A 119 -3.82 -1.54 -4.39
N LEU A 120 -3.36 -1.31 -3.15
CA LEU A 120 -3.66 -2.09 -1.97
C LEU A 120 -4.13 -1.14 -0.86
N HIS A 121 -5.35 -1.35 -0.39
CA HIS A 121 -5.87 -0.73 0.81
C HIS A 121 -5.87 -1.71 2.00
N ILE A 122 -5.35 -1.24 3.13
CA ILE A 122 -5.29 -1.95 4.40
C ILE A 122 -6.14 -1.19 5.42
N ALA A 123 -7.36 -1.67 5.67
CA ALA A 123 -8.26 -1.05 6.64
C ALA A 123 -7.99 -1.55 8.07
N LYS A 124 -8.43 -0.78 9.06
CA LYS A 124 -8.40 -1.18 10.47
C LYS A 124 -9.38 -2.33 10.70
N CYS A 125 -8.95 -3.38 11.40
CA CYS A 125 -9.85 -4.45 11.82
C CYS A 125 -10.76 -3.91 12.95
N ILE A 126 -12.07 -3.92 12.76
CA ILE A 126 -13.04 -3.56 13.81
C ILE A 126 -13.60 -4.84 14.39
N SER A 127 -13.38 -5.05 15.69
CA SER A 127 -14.14 -6.03 16.47
C SER A 127 -15.53 -5.45 16.75
N SER A 128 -16.50 -5.70 15.89
CA SER A 128 -17.90 -5.64 16.31
C SER A 128 -18.18 -6.89 17.15
N GLY A 129 -19.01 -6.76 18.19
CA GLY A 129 -19.19 -7.76 19.27
C GLY A 129 -19.66 -9.17 18.86
N LEU A 130 -19.83 -9.45 17.57
CA LEU A 130 -19.90 -10.81 17.03
C LEU A 130 -19.20 -10.79 15.66
N MET A 131 -18.24 -11.69 15.49
CA MET A 131 -17.54 -12.03 14.24
C MET A 131 -16.33 -11.12 13.90
N LEU A 132 -15.14 -11.71 14.06
CA LEU A 132 -13.87 -11.20 13.55
C LEU A 132 -13.90 -11.31 12.01
N VAL A 133 -14.44 -10.30 11.31
CA VAL A 133 -14.40 -10.26 9.84
C VAL A 133 -13.06 -9.67 9.39
N CYS A 134 -12.02 -10.44 9.60
CA CYS A 134 -10.70 -10.23 9.01
C CYS A 134 -10.28 -11.60 8.43
N LEU A 135 -10.89 -11.98 7.31
CA LEU A 135 -10.58 -13.23 6.62
C LEU A 135 -9.77 -12.93 5.35
N GLU A 136 -8.55 -13.50 5.39
CA GLU A 136 -7.65 -14.02 4.35
C GLU A 136 -7.45 -13.20 3.06
#